data_AF-A0A9D6KRI5-F1
#
_entry.id   AF-A0A9D6KRI5-F1
#
_cell.length_a   1.000
_cell.length_b   1.000
_cell.length_c   1.000
_cell.angle_alpha   90.00
_cell.angle_beta   90.00
_cell.angle_gamma   90.00
#
_symmetry.space_group_name_H-M   'P 1'
#
loop_
_entity.id
_entity.type
_entity.pdbx_description
1 polymer ?
#
loop_
_entity_poly.entity_id
_entity_poly.type
_entity_poly.pdbx_seq_one_letter_code
_entity_poly.pdbx_strand_id
1 'polypeptide(L)'
;MGLHIQVISQKPPGGRCGLYAAYAEVVAVHLGVASEVVFSAERDAHGAGFPSLRLNGNPVQPADGVILMPADLCAALAAAGQDAAALAGLAEALEAPLERMLGT
;
A
#
# COMPACT_ATOMS: atom_id res chain seq x y z
N MET A 1 -12.03 15.85 0.36
CA MET A 1 -10.55 15.81 0.25
C MET A 1 -10.19 14.56 -0.53
N GLY A 2 -9.34 14.67 -1.54
CA GLY A 2 -8.93 13.52 -2.35
C GLY A 2 -8.01 12.58 -1.57
N LEU A 3 -8.08 11.28 -1.85
CA LEU A 3 -7.18 10.27 -1.29
C LEU A 3 -5.77 10.48 -1.87
N HIS A 4 -4.77 10.50 -0.99
CA HIS A 4 -3.35 10.57 -1.35
C HIS A 4 -2.61 9.32 -0.88
N ILE A 5 -1.89 8.67 -1.79
CA ILE A 5 -1.18 7.42 -1.54
C ILE A 5 0.32 7.66 -1.66
N GLN A 6 1.06 7.36 -0.60
CA GLN A 6 2.52 7.52 -0.57
C GLN A 6 3.19 6.22 -0.13
N VAL A 7 4.28 5.84 -0.79
CA VAL A 7 5.13 4.71 -0.39
C VAL A 7 6.50 5.21 0.01
N ILE A 8 6.96 4.86 1.21
CA ILE A 8 8.35 5.08 1.64
C ILE A 8 9.15 3.81 1.35
N SER A 9 10.12 3.94 0.44
CA SER A 9 10.85 2.82 -0.16
C SER A 9 12.36 2.99 -0.03
N GLN A 10 13.10 1.88 0.01
CA GLN A 10 14.55 1.90 -0.18
C GLN A 10 14.92 1.92 -1.68
N LYS A 11 16.16 2.31 -2.01
CA LYS A 11 16.70 2.28 -3.38
C LYS A 11 17.91 1.32 -3.49
N PRO A 12 17.89 0.30 -4.35
CA PRO A 12 16.76 -0.13 -5.18
C PRO A 12 15.62 -0.75 -4.34
N PRO A 13 14.37 -0.69 -4.83
CA PRO A 13 13.25 -1.33 -4.15
C PRO A 13 13.41 -2.86 -4.22
N GLY A 14 13.17 -3.54 -3.09
CA GLY A 14 13.18 -4.99 -2.99
C GLY A 14 12.23 -5.48 -1.91
N GLY A 15 11.82 -6.75 -2.00
CA GLY A 15 10.88 -7.37 -1.05
C GLY A 15 9.62 -6.53 -0.81
N ARG A 16 9.32 -6.24 0.47
CA ARG A 16 8.15 -5.45 0.89
C ARG A 16 8.08 -4.05 0.28
N CYS A 17 9.20 -3.41 -0.04
CA CYS A 17 9.19 -2.11 -0.73
C CYS A 17 8.64 -2.22 -2.15
N GLY A 18 8.97 -3.31 -2.85
CA GLY A 18 8.41 -3.60 -4.18
C GLY A 18 6.92 -3.92 -4.11
N LEU A 19 6.52 -4.73 -3.11
CA LEU A 19 5.12 -5.04 -2.86
C LEU A 19 4.28 -3.78 -2.63
N TYR A 20 4.71 -2.90 -1.71
CA TYR A 20 3.93 -1.72 -1.35
C TYR A 20 3.87 -0.69 -2.48
N ALA A 21 4.92 -0.59 -3.31
CA ALA A 21 4.87 0.19 -4.54
C ALA A 21 3.84 -0.36 -5.54
N ALA A 22 3.81 -1.69 -5.73
CA ALA A 22 2.83 -2.33 -6.61
C ALA A 22 1.39 -2.18 -6.07
N TYR A 23 1.19 -2.30 -4.76
CA TYR A 23 -0.11 -2.01 -4.14
C TYR A 23 -0.56 -0.58 -4.39
N ALA A 24 0.32 0.40 -4.19
CA ALA A 24 -0.01 1.79 -4.43
C ALA A 24 -0.37 2.07 -5.90
N GLU A 25 0.26 1.38 -6.84
CA GLU A 25 -0.09 1.44 -8.27
C GLU A 25 -1.48 0.84 -8.54
N VAL A 26 -1.77 -0.35 -8.00
CA VAL A 26 -3.09 -0.99 -8.16
C VAL A 26 -4.20 -0.10 -7.59
N VAL A 27 -4.02 0.44 -6.38
CA VAL A 27 -5.03 1.33 -5.77
C VAL A 27 -5.17 2.63 -6.57
N ALA A 28 -4.07 3.22 -7.03
CA ALA A 28 -4.08 4.42 -7.86
C ALA A 28 -4.89 4.23 -9.14
N VAL A 29 -4.66 3.12 -9.85
CA VAL A 29 -5.41 2.75 -11.06
C VAL A 29 -6.87 2.48 -10.73
N HIS A 30 -7.15 1.70 -9.68
CA HIS A 30 -8.50 1.29 -9.31
C HIS A 30 -9.38 2.48 -8.90
N LEU A 31 -8.84 3.43 -8.13
CA LEU A 31 -9.58 4.59 -7.61
C LEU A 31 -9.42 5.85 -8.45
N GLY A 32 -8.61 5.82 -9.52
CA GLY A 32 -8.33 6.99 -10.34
C GLY A 32 -7.61 8.12 -9.58
N VAL A 33 -6.71 7.76 -8.66
CA VAL A 33 -5.94 8.71 -7.83
C VAL A 33 -4.45 8.64 -8.15
N ALA A 34 -3.69 9.64 -7.71
CA ALA A 34 -2.24 9.62 -7.83
C ALA A 34 -1.61 8.85 -6.67
N SER A 35 -0.52 8.15 -6.97
CA SER A 35 0.41 7.60 -5.98
C SER A 35 1.80 8.19 -6.15
N GLU A 36 2.53 8.30 -5.05
CA GLU A 36 3.92 8.75 -5.05
C GLU A 36 4.83 7.76 -4.31
N VAL A 37 6.09 7.71 -4.72
CA VAL A 37 7.14 6.92 -4.08
C VAL A 37 8.24 7.85 -3.61
N VAL A 38 8.51 7.85 -2.31
CA VAL A 38 9.57 8.63 -1.67
C VAL A 38 10.66 7.66 -1.22
N PHE A 39 11.91 7.96 -1.57
CA PHE A 39 13.04 7.13 -1.17
C PHE A 39 13.63 7.63 0.15
N SER A 40 13.83 6.72 1.10
CA SER A 40 14.47 7.00 2.39
C SER A 40 15.58 6.00 2.70
N ALA A 41 16.57 6.44 3.46
CA ALA A 41 17.60 5.58 4.06
C ALA A 41 17.22 5.10 5.47
N GLU A 42 16.14 5.64 6.05
CA GLU A 42 15.67 5.33 7.39
C GLU A 42 14.77 4.10 7.39
N ARG A 43 15.17 3.04 8.11
CA ARG A 43 14.34 1.87 8.36
C ARG A 43 13.42 2.14 9.53
N ASP A 44 12.13 2.13 9.25
CA ASP A 44 11.09 2.17 10.27
C ASP A 44 9.84 1.56 9.63
N ALA A 45 9.79 0.23 9.69
CA ALA A 45 8.72 -0.54 9.10
C ALA A 45 7.41 -0.15 9.78
N HIS A 46 6.42 0.24 8.97
CA HIS A 46 5.09 0.68 9.45
C HIS A 46 5.07 2.02 10.19
N GLY A 47 6.18 2.80 10.18
CA GLY A 47 6.23 4.15 10.73
C GLY A 47 6.52 5.21 9.65
N ALA A 48 7.50 6.08 9.90
CA ALA A 48 7.89 7.16 8.97
C ALA A 48 8.93 6.71 7.93
N GLY A 49 9.60 5.59 8.16
CA GLY A 49 10.66 5.04 7.30
C GLY A 49 10.17 3.91 6.37
N PHE A 50 11.12 3.20 5.76
CA PHE A 50 10.82 2.09 4.86
C PHE A 50 10.82 0.73 5.59
N PRO A 51 10.05 -0.26 5.11
CA PRO A 51 8.97 -0.14 4.13
C PRO A 51 7.69 0.43 4.77
N SER A 52 7.06 1.41 4.13
CA SER A 52 5.72 1.87 4.55
C SER A 52 4.84 2.32 3.38
N LEU A 53 3.54 2.10 3.52
CA LEU A 53 2.48 2.63 2.65
C LEU A 53 1.60 3.52 3.50
N ARG A 54 1.34 4.74 3.03
CA ARG A 54 0.62 5.78 3.75
C ARG A 54 -0.59 6.24 2.96
N LEU A 55 -1.71 6.40 3.65
CA LEU A 55 -2.94 6.98 3.12
C LEU A 55 -3.17 8.32 3.82
N ASN A 56 -3.22 9.41 3.06
CA ASN A 56 -3.37 10.77 3.59
C ASN A 56 -2.32 11.11 4.69
N GLY A 57 -1.11 10.56 4.57
CA GLY A 57 -0.03 10.73 5.55
C GLY A 57 -0.06 9.77 6.74
N ASN A 58 -1.07 8.91 6.87
CA ASN A 58 -1.14 7.92 7.95
C ASN A 58 -0.59 6.55 7.47
N PRO A 59 0.38 5.94 8.17
CA PRO A 59 0.89 4.63 7.78
C PRO A 59 -0.17 3.54 8.00
N VAL A 60 -0.34 2.70 6.98
CA VAL A 60 -1.19 1.51 7.07
C VAL A 60 -0.42 0.44 7.86
N GLN A 61 -1.08 -0.13 8.86
CA GLN A 61 -0.51 -1.18 9.71
C GLN A 61 -0.99 -2.55 9.24
N PRO A 62 -0.11 -3.56 9.19
CA PRO A 62 -0.51 -4.93 8.98
C PRO A 62 -1.23 -5.45 10.23
N ALA A 63 -2.33 -6.18 10.06
CA ALA A 63 -3.04 -6.76 11.21
C ALA A 63 -2.18 -7.78 11.96
N ASP A 64 -1.27 -8.46 11.28
CA ASP A 64 -0.37 -9.48 11.86
C ASP A 64 1.00 -8.94 12.29
N GLY A 65 1.30 -7.66 12.05
CA GLY A 65 2.59 -7.05 12.36
C GLY A 65 3.73 -7.38 11.37
N VAL A 66 3.47 -8.12 10.29
CA VAL A 66 4.50 -8.67 9.39
C VAL A 66 4.44 -8.05 7.99
N ILE A 67 3.29 -8.18 7.33
CA ILE A 67 3.09 -7.77 5.93
C ILE A 67 1.71 -7.18 5.75
N LEU A 68 1.61 -6.13 4.94
CA LEU A 68 0.31 -5.58 4.59
C LEU A 68 -0.39 -6.60 3.70
N MET A 69 -1.46 -7.19 4.22
CA MET A 69 -2.33 -8.04 3.43
C MET A 69 -3.32 -7.17 2.65
N PRO A 70 -3.87 -7.65 1.51
CA PRO A 70 -4.91 -6.95 0.77
C PRO A 70 -6.06 -6.45 1.65
N ALA A 71 -6.48 -7.28 2.62
CA ALA A 71 -7.52 -6.95 3.58
C ALA A 71 -7.17 -5.73 4.47
N ASP A 72 -5.91 -5.59 4.89
CA ASP A 72 -5.46 -4.47 5.71
C ASP A 72 -5.59 -3.15 4.93
N LEU A 73 -5.20 -3.17 3.65
CA LEU A 73 -5.26 -2.01 2.79
C LEU A 73 -6.71 -1.62 2.47
N CYS A 74 -7.58 -2.59 2.17
CA CYS A 74 -9.01 -2.35 1.98
C CYS A 74 -9.66 -1.74 3.24
N ALA A 75 -9.36 -2.28 4.43
CA ALA A 75 -9.85 -1.74 5.69
C ALA A 75 -9.39 -0.30 5.92
N ALA A 76 -8.11 -0.01 5.65
CA ALA A 76 -7.56 1.34 5.79
C ALA A 76 -8.18 2.34 4.79
N LEU A 77 -8.46 1.92 3.55
CA LEU A 77 -9.14 2.74 2.55
C LEU A 77 -10.58 3.04 2.94
N ALA A 78 -11.31 2.05 3.44
CA ALA A 78 -12.66 2.24 3.97
C ALA A 78 -12.66 3.21 5.16
N ALA A 79 -11.70 3.08 6.08
CA ALA A 79 -11.51 4.02 7.19
C ALA A 79 -11.12 5.43 6.73
N ALA A 80 -10.44 5.54 5.59
CA ALA A 80 -10.13 6.81 4.92
C ALA A 80 -11.34 7.39 4.13
N GLY A 81 -12.52 6.77 4.22
CA GLY A 81 -13.77 7.24 3.65
C GLY A 81 -13.98 6.89 2.18
N GLN A 82 -13.27 5.87 1.66
CA GLN A 82 -13.56 5.34 0.33
C GLN A 82 -14.87 4.54 0.34
N ASP A 83 -15.68 4.73 -0.70
CA ASP A 83 -16.97 4.08 -0.84
C ASP A 83 -16.83 2.57 -1.11
N ALA A 84 -17.73 1.76 -0.55
CA ALA A 84 -17.68 0.31 -0.71
C ALA A 84 -17.79 -0.13 -2.17
N ALA A 85 -18.56 0.58 -3.01
CA ALA A 85 -18.65 0.29 -4.43
C ALA A 85 -17.34 0.64 -5.16
N ALA A 86 -16.64 1.68 -4.71
CA ALA A 86 -15.32 2.06 -5.25
C ALA A 86 -14.21 1.09 -4.83
N LEU A 87 -14.39 0.32 -3.76
CA LEU A 87 -13.44 -0.70 -3.30
C LEU A 87 -13.76 -2.11 -3.81
N ALA A 88 -14.87 -2.29 -4.52
CA ALA A 88 -15.29 -3.61 -5.01
C ALA A 88 -14.26 -4.18 -6.01
N GLY A 89 -13.78 -5.40 -5.75
CA GLY A 89 -12.77 -6.06 -6.60
C GLY A 89 -11.32 -5.64 -6.32
N LEU A 90 -11.09 -4.70 -5.39
CA LEU A 90 -9.75 -4.23 -5.06
C LEU A 90 -8.92 -5.31 -4.36
N ALA A 91 -9.53 -6.07 -3.44
CA ALA A 91 -8.83 -7.11 -2.70
C ALA A 91 -8.24 -8.16 -3.66
N GLU A 92 -9.05 -8.61 -4.63
CA GLU A 92 -8.63 -9.55 -5.65
C GLU A 92 -7.53 -8.98 -6.56
N ALA A 93 -7.60 -7.70 -6.92
CA ALA A 93 -6.56 -7.03 -7.72
C ALA A 93 -5.21 -6.93 -6.98
N LEU A 94 -5.24 -6.82 -5.65
CA LEU A 94 -4.06 -6.76 -4.78
C LEU A 94 -3.43 -8.13 -4.52
N GLU A 95 -4.13 -9.24 -4.79
CA GLU A 95 -3.54 -10.59 -4.67
C GLU A 95 -2.42 -10.80 -5.69
N ALA A 96 -2.59 -10.34 -6.94
CA ALA A 96 -1.59 -10.53 -7.99
C ALA A 96 -0.17 -10.00 -7.63
N PRO A 97 0.00 -8.78 -7.08
CA PRO A 97 1.29 -8.33 -6.58
C PRO A 97 1.78 -9.07 -5.33
N LEU A 98 0.89 -9.57 -4.47
CA LEU A 98 1.26 -10.40 -3.32
C LEU A 98 1.85 -11.74 -3.76
N GLU A 99 1.14 -12.46 -4.62
CA GLU A 99 1.56 -13.76 -5.18
C GLU A 99 2.92 -13.65 -5.87
N ARG A 100 3.12 -12.58 -6.67
CA ARG A 100 4.40 -12.31 -7.34
C ARG A 100 5.55 -12.15 -6.34
N MET A 101 5.31 -11.54 -5.19
CA MET A 101 6.33 -11.41 -4.14
C MET A 101 6.60 -12.75 -3.43
N LEU A 102 5.56 -13.56 -3.23
CA LEU A 102 5.66 -14.86 -2.56
C LEU A 102 6.27 -15.97 -3.45
N GLY A 103 6.32 -15.77 -4.76
CA GLY A 103 7.07 -16.62 -5.69
C GLY A 103 6.34 -17.90 -6.09
N THR A 104 5.09 -17.76 -6.54
CA THR A 104 4.38 -18.84 -7.27
C THR A 104 4.95 -19.06 -8.66
#